data_AF-A0A7S3JI23-F1
#
_entry.id   AF-A0A7S3JI23-F1
#
_cell.length_a   1.000
_cell.length_b   1.000
_cell.length_c   1.000
_cell.angle_alpha   90.00
_cell.angle_beta   90.00
_cell.angle_gamma   90.00
#
_symmetry.space_group_name_H-M   'P 1'
#
loop_
_entity.id
_entity.type
_entity.pdbx_description
1 polymer ?
#
loop_
_entity_poly.entity_id
_entity_poly.type
_entity_poly.pdbx_seq_one_letter_code
_entity_poly.pdbx_strand_id
1 'polypeptide(L)'
;ETLGTDFLLFDFQEVTEILVKGAHHLNRFVREITFFVIEEMYKISDKCGEEDQKRFIELCDDLIPITAIGLADNWSQVRFAASCATRAFYLFAKSKEELRAKYDKTMLPRMCLSRYYLAEGVRNYSIESWKIVVEDKGIDIITSNPEWFCEYYISQSLADNHAVREAACHCISELCSKVALNDPEPFKPFIDSLLAALIDCFKDQS
;
A
#
# COMPACT_ATOMS: atom_id res chain seq x y z
N GLU A 1 24.77 4.33 -2.62
CA GLU A 1 23.72 3.98 -3.59
C GLU A 1 23.78 2.48 -3.81
N THR A 2 22.65 1.79 -3.69
CA THR A 2 22.59 0.31 -3.72
C THR A 2 22.31 -0.22 -5.13
N LEU A 3 21.72 0.59 -6.01
CA LEU A 3 21.55 0.35 -7.45
C LEU A 3 21.95 1.60 -8.24
N GLY A 4 22.50 1.42 -9.44
CA GLY A 4 22.77 2.49 -10.42
C GLY A 4 21.87 2.38 -11.65
N THR A 5 21.94 3.34 -12.57
CA THR A 5 21.11 3.36 -13.80
C THR A 5 21.31 2.15 -14.71
N ASP A 6 22.44 1.45 -14.59
CA ASP A 6 22.73 0.22 -15.32
C ASP A 6 21.71 -0.89 -15.06
N PHE A 7 20.89 -0.79 -14.00
CA PHE A 7 19.83 -1.77 -13.75
C PHE A 7 18.81 -1.85 -14.91
N LEU A 8 18.65 -0.77 -15.66
CA LEU A 8 17.78 -0.71 -16.82
C LEU A 8 18.28 -1.60 -17.97
N LEU A 9 19.55 -2.02 -17.95
CA LEU A 9 20.11 -2.93 -18.95
C LEU A 9 19.70 -4.39 -18.70
N PHE A 10 19.19 -4.73 -17.51
CA PHE A 10 18.74 -6.09 -17.22
C PHE A 10 17.43 -6.41 -17.94
N ASP A 11 17.19 -7.71 -18.11
CA ASP A 11 15.88 -8.23 -18.47
C ASP A 11 14.93 -8.08 -17.27
N PHE A 12 13.88 -7.28 -17.45
CA PHE A 12 12.90 -7.03 -16.39
C PHE A 12 12.06 -8.25 -16.07
N GLN A 13 11.91 -9.21 -16.99
CA GLN A 13 11.23 -10.46 -16.69
C GLN A 13 12.03 -11.26 -15.65
N GLU A 14 13.34 -11.40 -15.85
CA GLU A 14 14.21 -12.10 -14.91
C GLU A 14 14.27 -11.38 -13.54
N VAL A 15 14.34 -10.04 -13.56
CA VAL A 15 14.30 -9.23 -12.33
C VAL A 15 12.99 -9.47 -11.57
N THR A 16 11.84 -9.40 -12.25
CA THR A 16 10.54 -9.66 -11.64
C THR A 16 10.45 -11.05 -11.03
N GLU A 17 10.94 -12.09 -11.72
CA GLU A 17 10.93 -13.45 -11.17
C GLU A 17 11.72 -13.57 -9.87
N ILE A 18 12.86 -12.88 -9.77
CA ILE A 18 13.67 -12.84 -8.55
C ILE A 18 12.93 -12.09 -7.44
N LEU A 19 12.31 -10.94 -7.76
CA LEU A 19 11.54 -10.15 -6.79
C LEU A 19 10.33 -10.92 -6.26
N VAL A 20 9.61 -11.66 -7.11
CA VAL A 20 8.49 -12.51 -6.70
C VAL A 20 8.97 -13.60 -5.73
N LYS A 21 10.07 -14.29 -6.05
CA LYS A 21 10.67 -15.30 -5.16
C LYS A 21 11.12 -14.67 -3.83
N GLY A 22 11.72 -13.49 -3.89
CA GLY A 22 12.18 -12.74 -2.74
C GLY A 22 11.03 -12.35 -1.80
N ALA A 23 9.94 -11.79 -2.35
CA ALA A 23 8.76 -11.36 -1.59
C ALA A 23 7.98 -12.52 -0.95
N HIS A 24 8.07 -13.74 -1.48
CA HIS A 24 7.43 -14.93 -0.90
C HIS A 24 8.38 -15.80 -0.05
N HIS A 25 9.63 -15.39 0.09
CA HIS A 25 10.64 -16.18 0.78
C HIS A 25 10.30 -16.35 2.27
N LEU A 26 10.58 -17.51 2.88
CA LEU A 26 10.26 -17.77 4.30
C LEU A 26 11.02 -16.85 5.26
N ASN A 27 12.26 -16.51 4.92
CA ASN A 27 13.10 -15.59 5.70
C ASN A 27 12.66 -14.13 5.50
N ARG A 28 12.24 -13.48 6.59
CA ARG A 28 11.82 -12.07 6.61
C ARG A 28 12.87 -11.08 6.09
N PHE A 29 14.16 -11.35 6.28
CA PHE A 29 15.23 -10.46 5.81
C PHE A 29 15.35 -10.48 4.28
N VAL A 30 15.04 -11.62 3.65
CA VAL A 30 14.98 -11.72 2.18
C VAL A 30 13.77 -10.97 1.63
N ARG A 31 12.63 -11.06 2.31
CA ARG A 31 11.45 -10.27 1.94
C ARG A 31 11.69 -8.78 2.11
N GLU A 32 12.28 -8.36 3.23
CA GLU A 32 12.64 -6.98 3.52
C GLU A 32 13.54 -6.38 2.42
N ILE A 33 14.66 -7.04 2.10
CA ILE A 33 15.59 -6.51 1.10
C ILE A 33 14.95 -6.42 -0.30
N THR A 34 14.00 -7.30 -0.60
CA THR A 34 13.22 -7.26 -1.85
C THR A 34 12.49 -5.91 -1.98
N PHE A 35 11.84 -5.43 -0.92
CA PHE A 35 11.13 -4.16 -0.96
C PHE A 35 12.06 -2.95 -0.97
N PHE A 36 13.23 -3.03 -0.34
CA PHE A 36 14.24 -1.98 -0.50
C PHE A 36 14.82 -1.92 -1.92
N VAL A 37 14.97 -3.06 -2.60
CA VAL A 37 15.33 -3.07 -4.03
C VAL A 37 14.25 -2.39 -4.87
N ILE A 38 12.97 -2.73 -4.64
CA ILE A 38 11.84 -2.09 -5.34
C ILE A 38 11.81 -0.57 -5.08
N GLU A 39 12.05 -0.14 -3.85
CA GLU A 39 12.17 1.29 -3.50
C GLU A 39 13.24 1.99 -4.34
N GLU A 40 14.45 1.42 -4.42
CA GLU A 40 15.54 2.01 -5.19
C GLU A 40 15.26 1.99 -6.69
N MET A 41 14.59 0.96 -7.21
CA MET A 41 14.16 0.93 -8.62
C MET A 41 13.25 2.12 -8.96
N TYR A 42 12.26 2.44 -8.11
CA TYR A 42 11.43 3.63 -8.31
C TYR A 42 12.25 4.93 -8.29
N LYS A 43 13.14 5.09 -7.31
CA LYS A 43 13.96 6.30 -7.16
C LYS A 43 14.93 6.53 -8.31
N ILE A 44 15.52 5.47 -8.86
CA ILE A 44 16.48 5.58 -9.96
C ILE A 44 15.72 5.85 -11.26
N SER A 45 14.59 5.16 -11.48
CA SER A 45 13.77 5.36 -12.68
C SER A 45 13.30 6.80 -12.84
N ASP A 46 12.99 7.49 -11.74
CA ASP A 46 12.60 8.92 -11.77
C ASP A 46 13.71 9.84 -12.32
N LYS A 47 14.97 9.39 -12.27
CA LYS A 47 16.14 10.15 -12.74
C LYS A 47 16.57 9.78 -14.17
N CYS A 48 15.91 8.80 -14.79
CA CYS A 48 16.26 8.29 -16.11
C CYS A 48 15.58 9.07 -17.24
N GLY A 49 16.04 8.84 -18.48
CA GLY A 49 15.44 9.43 -19.68
C GLY A 49 14.02 8.93 -19.94
N GLU A 50 13.27 9.62 -20.80
CA GLU A 50 11.86 9.32 -21.07
C GLU A 50 11.62 7.88 -21.59
N GLU A 51 12.50 7.37 -22.45
CA GLU A 51 12.38 6.00 -22.99
C GLU A 51 12.52 4.93 -21.89
N ASP A 52 13.50 5.10 -21.00
CA ASP A 52 13.73 4.21 -19.87
C ASP A 52 12.58 4.30 -18.85
N GLN A 53 12.08 5.51 -18.59
CA GLN A 53 10.90 5.70 -17.75
C GLN A 53 9.69 4.97 -18.32
N LYS A 54 9.45 5.06 -19.62
CA LYS A 54 8.34 4.37 -20.28
C LYS A 54 8.45 2.85 -20.12
N ARG A 55 9.65 2.29 -20.33
CA ARG A 55 9.91 0.86 -20.12
C ARG A 55 9.70 0.46 -18.66
N PHE A 56 10.11 1.29 -17.71
CA PHE A 56 9.90 1.03 -16.28
C PHE A 56 8.42 1.15 -15.86
N ILE A 57 7.63 2.00 -16.52
CA ILE A 57 6.18 2.09 -16.29
C ILE A 57 5.49 0.77 -16.60
N GLU A 58 5.89 0.08 -17.67
CA GLU A 58 5.37 -1.25 -18.00
C GLU A 58 5.68 -2.28 -16.90
N LEU A 59 6.86 -2.20 -16.29
CA LEU A 59 7.24 -3.06 -15.16
C LEU A 59 6.38 -2.84 -13.91
N CYS A 60 5.72 -1.68 -13.77
CA CYS A 60 4.87 -1.41 -12.62
C CYS A 60 3.67 -2.39 -12.52
N ASP A 61 3.24 -3.00 -13.64
CA ASP A 61 2.20 -4.03 -13.63
C ASP A 61 2.58 -5.23 -12.76
N ASP A 62 3.88 -5.54 -12.70
CA ASP A 62 4.40 -6.63 -11.88
C ASP A 62 4.79 -6.16 -10.45
N LEU A 63 5.37 -4.96 -10.33
CA LEU A 63 5.88 -4.45 -9.05
C LEU A 63 4.76 -4.09 -8.07
N ILE A 64 3.62 -3.59 -8.56
CA ILE A 64 2.51 -3.16 -7.71
C ILE A 64 1.89 -4.34 -6.93
N PRO A 65 1.53 -5.47 -7.57
CA PRO A 65 1.09 -6.67 -6.84
C PRO A 65 2.10 -7.15 -5.80
N ILE A 66 3.40 -7.14 -6.13
CA ILE A 66 4.46 -7.56 -5.20
C ILE A 66 4.51 -6.63 -3.99
N THR A 67 4.52 -5.32 -4.22
CA THR A 67 4.53 -4.30 -3.15
C THR A 67 3.30 -4.40 -2.25
N ALA A 68 2.14 -4.66 -2.85
CA ALA A 68 0.88 -4.85 -2.14
C ALA A 68 0.92 -6.04 -1.16
N ILE A 69 1.63 -7.13 -1.50
CA ILE A 69 1.87 -8.26 -0.59
C ILE A 69 2.75 -7.84 0.59
N GLY A 70 3.78 -7.04 0.35
CA GLY A 70 4.66 -6.53 1.41
C GLY A 70 3.94 -5.66 2.45
N LEU A 71 2.99 -4.83 2.02
CA LEU A 71 2.15 -4.04 2.94
C LEU A 71 1.26 -4.95 3.82
N ALA A 72 0.98 -6.17 3.37
CA ALA A 72 0.22 -7.18 4.09
C ALA A 72 1.09 -8.13 4.95
N ASP A 73 2.44 -8.01 4.94
CA ASP A 73 3.35 -8.97 5.60
C ASP A 73 3.24 -9.00 7.12
N ASN A 74 3.19 -10.18 7.74
CA ASN A 74 3.07 -10.32 9.19
C ASN A 74 4.20 -9.66 10.01
N TRP A 75 5.37 -9.45 9.43
CA TRP A 75 6.51 -8.84 10.09
C TRP A 75 6.53 -7.32 9.85
N SER A 76 6.49 -6.55 10.94
CA SER A 76 6.54 -5.08 10.90
C SER A 76 7.73 -4.54 10.10
N GLN A 77 8.88 -5.19 10.19
CA GLN A 77 10.09 -4.85 9.43
C GLN A 77 9.86 -4.93 7.91
N VAL A 78 9.15 -5.97 7.44
CA VAL A 78 8.84 -6.14 6.02
C VAL A 78 7.77 -5.15 5.56
N ARG A 79 6.72 -4.92 6.37
CA ARG A 79 5.72 -3.86 6.08
C ARG A 79 6.36 -2.48 5.99
N PHE A 80 7.35 -2.20 6.84
CA PHE A 80 8.08 -0.94 6.80
C PHE A 80 8.82 -0.78 5.47
N ALA A 81 9.60 -1.78 5.05
CA ALA A 81 10.29 -1.76 3.77
C ALA A 81 9.32 -1.60 2.58
N ALA A 82 8.18 -2.32 2.59
CA ALA A 82 7.13 -2.16 1.59
C ALA A 82 6.46 -0.77 1.62
N SER A 83 6.36 -0.14 2.80
CA SER A 83 5.88 1.24 2.92
C SER A 83 6.87 2.23 2.30
N CYS A 84 8.17 1.99 2.43
CA CYS A 84 9.20 2.77 1.74
C CYS A 84 9.07 2.66 0.22
N ALA A 85 8.96 1.43 -0.30
CA ALA A 85 8.70 1.18 -1.71
C ALA A 85 7.42 1.88 -2.21
N THR A 86 6.35 1.82 -1.41
CA THR A 86 5.07 2.47 -1.72
C THR A 86 5.21 4.00 -1.81
N ARG A 87 5.94 4.62 -0.88
CA ARG A 87 6.20 6.06 -0.96
C ARG A 87 7.02 6.40 -2.21
N ALA A 88 8.05 5.63 -2.50
CA ALA A 88 8.88 5.84 -3.69
C ALA A 88 8.06 5.73 -4.98
N PHE A 89 7.15 4.75 -5.08
CA PHE A 89 6.19 4.65 -6.18
C PHE A 89 5.37 5.94 -6.34
N TYR A 90 4.75 6.44 -5.27
CA TYR A 90 3.92 7.64 -5.39
C TYR A 90 4.70 8.92 -5.69
N LEU A 91 5.97 9.01 -5.27
CA LEU A 91 6.85 10.10 -5.67
C LEU A 91 7.17 10.01 -7.17
N PHE A 92 7.51 8.83 -7.66
CA PHE A 92 7.72 8.57 -9.09
C PHE A 92 6.45 8.83 -9.92
N ALA A 93 5.28 8.50 -9.38
CA ALA A 93 3.98 8.68 -10.03
C ALA A 93 3.39 10.09 -9.87
N LYS A 94 4.06 11.02 -9.19
CA LYS A 94 3.48 12.33 -8.81
C LYS A 94 2.98 13.14 -10.02
N SER A 95 3.69 13.09 -11.14
CA SER A 95 3.32 13.76 -12.39
C SER A 95 2.65 12.83 -13.42
N LYS A 96 2.29 11.60 -13.02
CA LYS A 96 1.84 10.52 -13.92
C LYS A 96 0.44 10.07 -13.52
N GLU A 97 -0.57 10.89 -13.85
CA GLU A 97 -1.98 10.66 -13.47
C GLU A 97 -2.50 9.28 -13.92
N GLU A 98 -2.07 8.79 -15.08
CA GLU A 98 -2.45 7.46 -15.59
C GLU A 98 -2.01 6.32 -14.66
N LEU A 99 -0.82 6.42 -14.04
CA LEU A 99 -0.36 5.42 -13.07
C LEU A 99 -1.18 5.46 -11.79
N ARG A 100 -1.50 6.67 -11.31
CA ARG A 100 -2.36 6.86 -10.14
C ARG A 100 -3.74 6.26 -10.41
N ALA A 101 -4.35 6.59 -11.55
CA ALA A 101 -5.64 6.04 -11.95
C ALA A 101 -5.65 4.50 -12.02
N LYS A 102 -4.54 3.90 -12.48
CA LYS A 102 -4.41 2.45 -12.62
C LYS A 102 -4.20 1.72 -11.28
N TYR A 103 -3.39 2.28 -10.38
CA TYR A 103 -2.89 1.54 -9.21
C TYR A 103 -3.44 2.02 -7.86
N ASP A 104 -4.09 3.19 -7.78
CA ASP A 104 -4.60 3.75 -6.53
C ASP A 104 -5.61 2.82 -5.84
N LYS A 105 -6.49 2.13 -6.61
CA LYS A 105 -7.43 1.12 -6.07
C LYS A 105 -6.72 0.05 -5.24
N THR A 106 -5.54 -0.38 -5.67
CA THR A 106 -4.77 -1.41 -4.97
C THR A 106 -3.96 -0.81 -3.82
N MET A 107 -3.27 0.31 -4.07
CA MET A 107 -2.22 0.79 -3.17
C MET A 107 -2.72 1.73 -2.08
N LEU A 108 -3.68 2.63 -2.36
CA LEU A 108 -4.14 3.62 -1.38
C LEU A 108 -4.82 2.98 -0.15
N PRO A 109 -5.73 2.00 -0.27
CA PRO A 109 -6.34 1.38 0.91
C PRO A 109 -5.30 0.71 1.82
N ARG A 110 -4.27 0.08 1.23
CA ARG A 110 -3.16 -0.59 1.94
C ARG A 110 -2.27 0.40 2.69
N MET A 111 -1.88 1.48 2.02
CA MET A 111 -1.12 2.56 2.62
C MET A 111 -1.91 3.24 3.74
N CYS A 112 -3.20 3.48 3.52
CA CYS A 112 -4.08 4.12 4.49
C CYS A 112 -4.21 3.26 5.76
N LEU A 113 -4.41 1.94 5.62
CA LEU A 113 -4.48 1.03 6.76
C LEU A 113 -3.20 1.00 7.58
N SER A 114 -2.04 1.10 6.91
CA SER A 114 -0.74 1.08 7.59
C SER A 114 -0.54 2.25 8.58
N ARG A 115 -1.35 3.33 8.48
CA ARG A 115 -1.40 4.43 9.48
C ARG A 115 -1.94 4.00 10.84
N TYR A 116 -2.56 2.83 10.94
CA TYR A 116 -3.11 2.29 12.19
C TYR A 116 -2.43 1.01 12.63
N TYR A 117 -1.35 0.60 11.94
CA TYR A 117 -0.61 -0.59 12.33
C TYR A 117 0.09 -0.42 13.69
N LEU A 118 0.16 -1.49 14.46
CA LEU A 118 0.65 -1.48 15.85
C LEU A 118 2.09 -0.98 15.98
N ALA A 119 2.97 -1.35 15.04
CA ALA A 119 4.37 -0.96 15.08
C ALA A 119 4.56 0.52 14.74
N GLU A 120 5.06 1.30 15.70
CA GLU A 120 5.19 2.76 15.61
C GLU A 120 5.98 3.22 14.38
N GLY A 121 7.07 2.54 14.03
CA GLY A 121 7.88 2.87 12.85
C GLY A 121 7.09 2.79 11.54
N VAL A 122 6.26 1.75 11.39
CA VAL A 122 5.36 1.60 10.22
C VAL A 122 4.31 2.70 10.25
N ARG A 123 3.62 2.86 11.38
CA ARG A 123 2.56 3.86 11.56
C ARG A 123 3.03 5.28 11.22
N ASN A 124 4.11 5.74 11.85
CA ASN A 124 4.59 7.10 11.70
C ASN A 124 5.04 7.35 10.25
N TYR A 125 5.73 6.38 9.64
CA TYR A 125 6.12 6.48 8.24
C TYR A 125 4.92 6.51 7.29
N SER A 126 3.89 5.69 7.52
CA SER A 126 2.68 5.67 6.70
C SER A 126 1.84 6.93 6.87
N ILE A 127 1.78 7.53 8.06
CA ILE A 127 1.11 8.82 8.29
C ILE A 127 1.79 9.93 7.48
N GLU A 128 3.12 10.02 7.54
CA GLU A 128 3.85 11.01 6.75
C GLU A 128 3.75 10.74 5.24
N SER A 129 3.78 9.47 4.84
CA SER A 129 3.56 9.10 3.42
C SER A 129 2.18 9.53 2.95
N TRP A 130 1.15 9.28 3.74
CA TRP A 130 -0.22 9.69 3.40
C TRP A 130 -0.30 11.20 3.17
N LYS A 131 0.24 12.02 4.08
CA LYS A 131 0.29 13.48 3.92
C LYS A 131 1.00 13.92 2.64
N ILE A 132 2.09 13.26 2.28
CA ILE A 132 2.84 13.57 1.05
C ILE A 132 2.05 13.19 -0.20
N VAL A 133 1.33 12.06 -0.17
CA VAL A 133 0.72 11.44 -1.36
C VAL A 133 -0.67 11.97 -1.68
N VAL A 134 -1.49 12.20 -0.65
CA VAL A 134 -2.87 12.68 -0.81
C VAL A 134 -3.04 14.15 -0.47
N GLU A 135 -2.03 14.77 0.16
CA GLU A 135 -2.05 16.17 0.58
C GLU A 135 -3.32 16.49 1.41
N ASP A 136 -4.12 17.46 0.98
CA ASP A 136 -5.39 17.85 1.62
C ASP A 136 -6.62 17.10 1.06
N LYS A 137 -6.45 16.26 0.04
CA LYS A 137 -7.54 15.60 -0.70
C LYS A 137 -7.93 14.23 -0.16
N GLY A 138 -7.41 13.85 1.02
CA GLY A 138 -7.60 12.51 1.57
C GLY A 138 -9.07 12.12 1.75
N ILE A 139 -9.92 13.04 2.23
CA ILE A 139 -11.36 12.81 2.39
C ILE A 139 -12.01 12.63 1.02
N ASP A 140 -11.77 13.56 0.08
CA ASP A 140 -12.36 13.54 -1.25
C ASP A 140 -12.02 12.25 -2.01
N ILE A 141 -10.78 11.78 -1.91
CA ILE A 141 -10.33 10.54 -2.53
C ILE A 141 -11.08 9.34 -1.98
N ILE A 142 -11.26 9.24 -0.66
CA ILE A 142 -11.97 8.11 -0.04
C ILE A 142 -13.46 8.17 -0.38
N THR A 143 -14.09 9.34 -0.27
CA THR A 143 -15.52 9.54 -0.57
C THR A 143 -15.84 9.26 -2.03
N SER A 144 -14.94 9.61 -2.95
CA SER A 144 -15.12 9.33 -4.38
C SER A 144 -14.91 7.85 -4.73
N ASN A 145 -14.27 7.07 -3.85
CA ASN A 145 -13.89 5.68 -4.11
C ASN A 145 -14.20 4.76 -2.91
N PRO A 146 -15.43 4.77 -2.38
CA PRO A 146 -15.77 4.10 -1.12
C PRO A 146 -15.52 2.59 -1.16
N GLU A 147 -15.81 1.96 -2.31
CA GLU A 147 -15.62 0.52 -2.55
C GLU A 147 -14.18 0.08 -2.26
N TRP A 148 -13.19 0.84 -2.75
CA TRP A 148 -11.77 0.47 -2.65
C TRP A 148 -11.32 0.34 -1.19
N PHE A 149 -11.77 1.27 -0.35
CA PHE A 149 -11.41 1.32 1.05
C PHE A 149 -12.27 0.39 1.89
N CYS A 150 -13.60 0.40 1.70
CA CYS A 150 -14.52 -0.42 2.49
C CYS A 150 -14.26 -1.91 2.30
N GLU A 151 -14.19 -2.38 1.05
CA GLU A 151 -13.94 -3.80 0.77
C GLU A 151 -12.57 -4.25 1.31
N TYR A 152 -11.56 -3.41 1.14
CA TYR A 152 -10.24 -3.71 1.67
C TYR A 152 -10.25 -3.79 3.20
N TYR A 153 -10.81 -2.81 3.91
CA TYR A 153 -10.87 -2.84 5.38
C TYR A 153 -11.68 -4.01 5.91
N ILE A 154 -12.81 -4.35 5.28
CA ILE A 154 -13.58 -5.55 5.62
C ILE A 154 -12.71 -6.79 5.44
N SER A 155 -12.00 -6.93 4.30
CA SER A 155 -11.12 -8.08 4.09
C SER A 155 -10.01 -8.17 5.16
N GLN A 156 -9.45 -7.03 5.58
CA GLN A 156 -8.36 -7.01 6.57
C GLN A 156 -8.85 -7.25 7.99
N SER A 157 -10.14 -7.04 8.28
CA SER A 157 -10.75 -7.45 9.55
C SER A 157 -10.74 -8.97 9.75
N LEU A 158 -10.54 -9.75 8.68
CA LEU A 158 -10.46 -11.22 8.70
C LEU A 158 -9.02 -11.75 8.66
N ALA A 159 -8.00 -10.88 8.72
CA ALA A 159 -6.61 -11.30 8.64
C ALA A 159 -6.21 -12.16 9.85
N ASP A 160 -5.32 -13.14 9.68
CA ASP A 160 -4.82 -13.99 10.78
C ASP A 160 -4.07 -13.19 11.87
N ASN A 161 -3.52 -12.03 11.49
CA ASN A 161 -2.73 -11.17 12.35
C ASN A 161 -3.62 -10.17 13.12
N HIS A 162 -3.67 -10.29 14.45
CA HIS A 162 -4.48 -9.42 15.32
C HIS A 162 -4.17 -7.93 15.11
N ALA A 163 -2.90 -7.56 14.90
CA ALA A 163 -2.51 -6.16 14.67
C ALA A 163 -3.05 -5.61 13.35
N VAL A 164 -3.30 -6.46 12.35
CA VAL A 164 -3.96 -6.07 11.09
C VAL A 164 -5.46 -5.90 11.30
N ARG A 165 -6.10 -6.82 12.02
CA ARG A 165 -7.52 -6.73 12.35
C ARG A 165 -7.83 -5.48 13.17
N GLU A 166 -7.00 -5.16 14.16
CA GLU A 166 -7.09 -3.95 14.96
C GLU A 166 -6.93 -2.68 14.10
N ALA A 167 -5.91 -2.64 13.23
CA ALA A 167 -5.71 -1.53 12.29
C ALA A 167 -6.92 -1.33 11.36
N ALA A 168 -7.52 -2.43 10.88
CA ALA A 168 -8.73 -2.40 10.07
C ALA A 168 -9.93 -1.82 10.85
N CYS A 169 -10.12 -2.22 12.11
CA CYS A 169 -11.17 -1.67 12.97
C CYS A 169 -11.01 -0.17 13.20
N HIS A 170 -9.77 0.30 13.41
CA HIS A 170 -9.48 1.74 13.50
C HIS A 170 -9.80 2.48 12.19
N CYS A 171 -9.47 1.89 11.03
CA CYS A 171 -9.82 2.47 9.74
C CYS A 171 -11.32 2.58 9.54
N ILE A 172 -12.08 1.52 9.86
CA ILE A 172 -13.55 1.52 9.76
C ILE A 172 -14.12 2.59 10.70
N SER A 173 -13.63 2.67 11.94
CA SER A 173 -14.06 3.68 12.91
C SER A 173 -13.78 5.11 12.41
N GLU A 174 -12.60 5.39 11.85
CA GLU A 174 -12.30 6.69 11.26
C GLU A 174 -13.19 7.00 10.05
N LEU A 175 -13.42 6.02 9.19
CA LEU A 175 -14.28 6.17 8.02
C LEU A 175 -15.70 6.59 8.46
N CYS A 176 -16.28 5.92 9.44
CA CYS A 176 -17.61 6.25 9.95
C CYS A 176 -17.68 7.57 10.72
N SER A 177 -16.64 7.90 11.49
CA SER A 177 -16.66 9.05 12.42
C SER A 177 -16.10 10.35 11.84
N LYS A 178 -15.39 10.31 10.71
CA LYS A 178 -14.78 11.50 10.09
C LYS A 178 -15.07 11.63 8.61
N VAL A 179 -14.95 10.55 7.84
CA VAL A 179 -15.07 10.62 6.37
C VAL A 179 -16.53 10.69 5.95
N ALA A 180 -17.32 9.67 6.33
CA ALA A 180 -18.73 9.53 5.96
C ALA A 180 -19.63 10.61 6.57
N LEU A 181 -19.15 11.39 7.54
CA LEU A 181 -19.89 12.57 8.03
C LEU A 181 -19.99 13.68 6.98
N ASN A 182 -19.05 13.77 6.04
CA ASN A 182 -19.08 14.78 4.98
C ASN A 182 -20.07 14.41 3.88
N ASP A 183 -20.09 13.13 3.49
CA ASP A 183 -21.04 12.57 2.54
C ASP A 183 -21.29 11.08 2.87
N PRO A 184 -22.44 10.73 3.45
CA PRO A 184 -22.73 9.35 3.84
C PRO A 184 -23.26 8.49 2.69
N GLU A 185 -23.78 9.07 1.60
CA GLU A 185 -24.44 8.32 0.52
C GLU A 185 -23.53 7.25 -0.12
N PRO A 186 -22.26 7.54 -0.46
CA PRO A 186 -21.38 6.57 -1.10
C PRO A 186 -21.07 5.35 -0.21
N PHE A 187 -21.21 5.48 1.11
CA PHE A 187 -20.87 4.43 2.08
C PHE A 187 -22.05 3.54 2.46
N LYS A 188 -23.30 3.96 2.19
CA LYS A 188 -24.51 3.21 2.55
C LYS A 188 -24.49 1.73 2.14
N PRO A 189 -24.03 1.35 0.94
CA PRO A 189 -24.00 -0.06 0.52
C PRO A 189 -23.12 -0.96 1.40
N PHE A 190 -22.16 -0.37 2.14
CA PHE A 190 -21.16 -1.11 2.91
C PHE A 190 -21.45 -1.15 4.41
N ILE A 191 -22.42 -0.36 4.92
CA ILE A 191 -22.66 -0.17 6.35
C ILE A 191 -22.85 -1.51 7.09
N ASP A 192 -23.72 -2.38 6.58
CA ASP A 192 -24.00 -3.67 7.23
C ASP A 192 -22.75 -4.54 7.32
N SER A 193 -21.94 -4.55 6.26
CA SER A 193 -20.69 -5.34 6.21
C SER A 193 -19.60 -4.75 7.11
N LEU A 194 -19.48 -3.42 7.17
CA LEU A 194 -18.56 -2.73 8.07
C LEU A 194 -18.92 -2.97 9.54
N LEU A 195 -20.21 -2.92 9.87
CA LEU A 195 -20.70 -3.21 11.22
C LEU A 195 -20.50 -4.69 11.59
N ALA A 196 -20.77 -5.62 10.67
CA ALA A 196 -20.51 -7.04 10.90
C ALA A 196 -19.03 -7.29 11.18
N ALA A 197 -18.12 -6.70 10.39
CA ALA A 197 -16.69 -6.78 10.60
C ALA A 197 -16.27 -6.30 12.01
N LEU A 198 -16.79 -5.16 12.47
CA LEU A 198 -16.52 -4.65 13.82
C LEU A 198 -17.07 -5.57 14.93
N ILE A 199 -18.28 -6.11 14.76
CA ILE A 199 -18.91 -7.02 15.72
C ILE A 199 -18.12 -8.33 15.84
N ASP A 200 -17.60 -8.85 14.73
CA ASP A 200 -16.81 -10.07 14.74
C ASP A 200 -15.44 -9.85 15.37
N CYS A 201 -14.75 -8.75 15.05
CA CYS A 201 -13.52 -8.36 15.73
C CYS A 201 -13.71 -8.06 17.22
N PHE A 202 -14.89 -7.64 17.67
CA PHE A 202 -15.16 -7.44 19.10
C PHE A 202 -15.15 -8.74 19.92
N LYS A 203 -15.40 -9.89 19.27
CA LYS A 203 -15.38 -11.21 19.91
C LYS A 203 -13.98 -11.82 19.94
N ASP A 204 -12.99 -11.13 19.38
CA ASP A 204 -11.64 -11.63 19.20
C ASP A 204 -10.92 -11.75 20.55
N GLN A 205 -10.22 -12.86 20.75
CA GLN A 205 -9.42 -13.12 21.96
C GLN A 205 -7.97 -12.74 21.66
N SER A 206 -7.72 -11.45 21.52
CA SER A 206 -6.37 -10.89 21.31
C SER A 206 -5.44 -11.17 22.49
#